data_AF-A0A1Z9AVU0-F1
#
_entry.id   AF-A0A1Z9AVU0-F1
#
_cell.length_a   1.000
_cell.length_b   1.000
_cell.length_c   1.000
_cell.angle_alpha   90.00
_cell.angle_beta   90.00
_cell.angle_gamma   90.00
#
_symmetry.space_group_name_H-M   'P 1'
#
loop_
_entity.id
_entity.type
_entity.pdbx_description
1 polymer ?
#
loop_
_entity_poly.entity_id
_entity_poly.type
_entity_poly.pdbx_seq_one_letter_code
_entity_poly.pdbx_strand_id
1 'polypeptide(L)'
;MAEPTRTSQDGIDLIKEFEGLRLESYYCAANVLTIGYGHTSCVYEGQTITEHDAEELLRKDLMWFEQEVCQLINGPLTQHEFDAIVSFTFNVGSGALADSTFRRRMNTGDDKGQCFKEEFPRWNKGPNGPLPGLT
;
A
#
# COMPACT_ATOMS: atom_id res chain seq x y z
N MET A 1 -15.65 18.75 -5.04
CA MET A 1 -14.31 18.46 -4.50
C MET A 1 -13.58 17.68 -5.59
N ALA A 2 -12.29 17.96 -5.82
CA ALA A 2 -11.51 17.16 -6.77
C ALA A 2 -11.31 15.75 -6.19
N GLU A 3 -11.27 14.73 -7.05
CA GLU A 3 -10.99 13.36 -6.62
C GLU A 3 -9.53 13.26 -6.13
N PRO A 4 -9.26 12.52 -5.04
CA PRO A 4 -7.92 12.35 -4.52
C PRO A 4 -7.05 11.57 -5.51
N THR A 5 -5.83 12.03 -5.74
CA THR A 5 -4.83 11.39 -6.62
C THR A 5 -3.49 11.17 -5.93
N ARG A 6 -3.41 11.53 -4.65
CA ARG A 6 -2.24 11.45 -3.80
C ARG A 6 -2.64 10.97 -2.43
N THR A 7 -1.81 10.14 -1.85
CA THR A 7 -1.94 9.66 -0.48
C THR A 7 -1.74 10.84 0.48
N SER A 8 -2.64 10.98 1.44
CA SER A 8 -2.50 12.01 2.47
C SER A 8 -1.36 11.69 3.44
N GLN A 9 -1.03 12.63 4.32
CA GLN A 9 -0.08 12.36 5.40
C GLN A 9 -0.57 11.25 6.33
N ASP A 10 -1.86 11.24 6.68
CA ASP A 10 -2.45 10.21 7.54
C ASP A 10 -2.33 8.82 6.88
N GLY A 11 -2.53 8.73 5.56
CA GLY A 11 -2.33 7.49 4.80
C GLY A 11 -0.88 7.03 4.77
N ILE A 12 0.07 7.95 4.63
CA ILE A 12 1.50 7.65 4.70
C ILE A 12 1.88 7.16 6.09
N ASP A 13 1.41 7.83 7.14
CA ASP A 13 1.72 7.46 8.52
C ASP A 13 1.14 6.08 8.85
N LEU A 14 -0.06 5.74 8.36
CA LEU A 14 -0.61 4.40 8.45
C LEU A 14 0.29 3.34 7.79
N ILE A 15 0.81 3.60 6.59
CA ILE A 15 1.70 2.66 5.89
C ILE A 15 3.00 2.49 6.66
N LYS A 16 3.56 3.57 7.21
CA LYS A 16 4.78 3.52 8.03
C LYS A 16 4.60 2.67 9.28
N GLU A 17 3.43 2.71 9.92
CA GLU A 17 3.11 1.87 11.08
C GLU A 17 3.15 0.37 10.76
N PHE A 18 2.71 -0.02 9.56
CA PHE A 18 2.70 -1.41 9.13
C PHE A 18 4.07 -1.92 8.65
N GLU A 19 4.80 -1.13 7.87
CA GLU A 19 6.07 -1.56 7.25
C GLU A 19 7.24 -1.54 8.24
N GLY A 20 7.24 -0.57 9.16
CA GLY A 20 8.37 -0.32 10.05
C GLY A 20 9.58 0.27 9.35
N LEU A 21 10.40 1.01 10.11
CA LEU A 21 11.55 1.73 9.57
C LEU A 21 12.86 0.94 9.73
N ARG A 22 13.67 0.93 8.66
CA ARG A 22 15.06 0.45 8.65
C ARG A 22 15.98 1.45 7.95
N LEU A 23 16.84 2.12 8.71
CA LEU A 23 17.76 3.14 8.18
C LEU A 23 19.03 2.58 7.54
N GLU A 24 19.28 1.28 7.71
CA GLU A 24 20.39 0.57 7.09
C GLU A 24 19.84 -0.53 6.17
N SER A 25 20.49 -0.74 5.03
CA SER A 25 20.11 -1.80 4.08
C SER A 25 20.17 -3.17 4.73
N TYR A 26 19.17 -4.01 4.53
CA TYR A 26 19.12 -5.38 5.04
C TYR A 26 18.54 -6.34 3.99
N TYR A 27 18.82 -7.63 4.13
CA TYR A 27 18.16 -8.66 3.33
C TYR A 27 16.85 -9.06 4.00
N CYS A 28 15.74 -8.92 3.28
CA CYS A 28 14.44 -9.39 3.74
C CYS A 28 14.37 -10.94 3.69
N ALA A 29 13.26 -11.53 4.17
CA ALA A 29 13.08 -12.99 4.17
C ALA A 29 13.13 -13.62 2.75
N ALA A 30 12.85 -12.83 1.70
CA ALA A 30 12.97 -13.25 0.31
C ALA A 30 14.39 -13.06 -0.28
N ASN A 31 15.38 -12.72 0.55
CA ASN A 31 16.77 -12.44 0.15
C ASN A 31 16.90 -11.29 -0.86
N VAL A 32 16.03 -10.27 -0.75
CA VAL A 32 16.08 -9.04 -1.53
C VAL A 32 16.60 -7.92 -0.63
N LEU A 33 17.54 -7.14 -1.15
CA LEU A 33 18.10 -6.01 -0.43
C LEU A 33 17.06 -4.88 -0.30
N THR A 34 16.81 -4.46 0.93
CA THR A 34 15.68 -3.60 1.31
C THR A 34 16.16 -2.50 2.26
N ILE A 35 15.58 -1.30 2.18
CA ILE A 35 15.87 -0.16 3.08
C ILE A 35 14.60 0.70 3.29
N GLY A 36 14.58 1.54 4.33
CA GLY A 36 13.46 2.43 4.62
C GLY A 36 12.21 1.65 5.02
N TYR A 37 11.09 1.94 4.34
CA TYR A 37 9.79 1.29 4.50
C TYR A 37 9.54 0.28 3.36
N GLY A 38 10.42 -0.71 3.23
CA GLY A 38 10.28 -1.76 2.21
C GLY A 38 10.82 -1.41 0.81
N HIS A 39 11.58 -0.32 0.66
CA HIS A 39 12.16 0.09 -0.62
C HIS A 39 13.26 -0.87 -1.08
N THR A 40 13.23 -1.30 -2.35
CA THR A 40 14.18 -2.28 -2.92
C THR A 40 14.91 -1.81 -4.17
N SER A 41 14.45 -0.71 -4.79
CA SER A 41 15.03 -0.23 -6.04
C SER A 41 16.38 0.44 -5.78
N CYS A 42 17.41 0.09 -6.57
CA CYS A 42 18.74 0.71 -6.48
C CYS A 42 19.39 0.69 -5.08
N VAL A 43 18.98 -0.24 -4.20
CA VAL A 43 19.60 -0.41 -2.88
C VAL A 43 20.93 -1.15 -3.04
N TYR A 44 21.94 -0.78 -2.24
CA TYR A 44 23.25 -1.44 -2.22
C TYR A 44 23.69 -1.77 -0.78
N GLU A 45 24.54 -2.79 -0.62
CA GLU A 45 24.95 -3.26 0.71
C GLU A 45 25.71 -2.18 1.48
N GLY A 46 25.33 -2.00 2.75
CA GLY A 46 25.90 -0.98 3.63
C GLY A 46 25.36 0.43 3.38
N GLN A 47 24.31 0.57 2.57
CA GLN A 47 23.62 1.84 2.41
C GLN A 47 22.96 2.26 3.72
N THR A 48 23.08 3.54 4.05
CA THR A 48 22.40 4.18 5.18
C THR A 48 21.64 5.41 4.70
N ILE A 49 20.49 5.69 5.32
CA ILE A 49 19.62 6.82 4.97
C ILE A 49 19.08 7.49 6.24
N THR A 50 18.57 8.71 6.12
CA THR A 50 17.83 9.37 7.21
C THR A 50 16.35 8.99 7.21
N GLU A 51 15.62 9.29 8.29
CA GLU A 51 14.16 9.11 8.34
C GLU A 51 13.46 9.92 7.24
N HIS A 52 13.97 11.12 6.95
CA HIS A 52 13.47 11.96 5.88
C HIS A 52 13.66 11.31 4.51
N ASP A 53 14.85 10.76 4.24
CA ASP A 53 15.12 10.04 3.00
C ASP A 53 14.22 8.80 2.86
N ALA A 54 13.98 8.08 3.96
CA ALA A 54 13.10 6.92 3.97
C ALA A 54 11.65 7.28 3.62
N GLU A 55 11.14 8.41 4.12
CA GLU A 55 9.83 8.93 3.76
C GLU A 55 9.78 9.39 2.29
N GLU A 56 10.82 10.05 1.79
CA GLU A 56 10.90 10.46 0.39
C GLU A 56 10.93 9.26 -0.55
N LEU A 57 11.61 8.17 -0.18
CA LEU A 57 11.56 6.90 -0.91
C LEU A 57 10.14 6.31 -0.89
N LEU A 58 9.50 6.26 0.28
CA LEU A 58 8.12 5.78 0.40
C LEU A 58 7.17 6.58 -0.49
N ARG A 59 7.24 7.92 -0.48
CA ARG A 59 6.43 8.77 -1.36
C ARG A 59 6.63 8.46 -2.84
N LYS A 60 7.87 8.21 -3.26
CA LYS A 60 8.18 7.85 -4.64
C LYS A 60 7.60 6.49 -5.01
N ASP A 61 7.70 5.51 -4.12
CA ASP A 61 7.14 4.18 -4.35
C ASP A 61 5.60 4.25 -4.44
N LEU A 62 4.97 5.07 -3.58
CA LEU A 62 3.52 5.26 -3.58
C LEU A 62 2.98 5.84 -4.88
N MET A 63 3.75 6.63 -5.63
CA MET A 63 3.30 7.20 -6.91
C MET A 63 2.79 6.14 -7.88
N TRP A 64 3.43 4.97 -7.92
CA TRP A 64 3.00 3.86 -8.76
C TRP A 64 1.63 3.32 -8.31
N PHE A 65 1.48 3.07 -7.01
CA PHE A 65 0.25 2.53 -6.44
C PHE A 65 -0.91 3.51 -6.51
N GLU A 66 -0.67 4.80 -6.27
CA GLU A 66 -1.64 5.88 -6.45
C GLU A 66 -2.20 5.89 -7.88
N GLN A 67 -1.31 5.78 -8.87
CA GLN A 67 -1.70 5.72 -10.27
C GLN A 67 -2.53 4.48 -10.59
N GLU A 68 -2.14 3.32 -10.07
CA GLU A 68 -2.87 2.06 -10.25
C GLU A 68 -4.26 2.12 -9.61
N VAL A 69 -4.39 2.67 -8.40
CA VAL A 69 -5.70 2.87 -7.74
C VAL A 69 -6.60 3.77 -8.58
N CYS A 70 -6.08 4.89 -9.10
CA CYS A 70 -6.83 5.79 -9.97
C CYS A 70 -7.31 5.11 -11.27
N GLN A 71 -6.57 4.13 -11.78
CA GLN A 71 -6.94 3.40 -12.99
C GLN A 71 -7.91 2.25 -12.72
N LEU A 72 -7.78 1.59 -11.57
CA LEU A 72 -8.49 0.35 -11.28
C LEU A 72 -9.84 0.59 -10.61
N ILE A 73 -10.00 1.66 -9.82
CA ILE A 73 -11.23 1.99 -9.10
C ILE A 73 -12.01 3.07 -9.85
N ASN A 74 -13.27 2.77 -10.15
CA ASN A 74 -14.17 3.69 -10.83
C ASN A 74 -15.05 4.42 -9.80
N GLY A 75 -15.23 5.71 -10.01
CA GLY A 75 -16.16 6.52 -9.22
C GLY A 75 -15.50 7.22 -8.02
N PRO A 76 -16.26 8.10 -7.35
CA PRO A 76 -15.68 9.04 -6.40
C PRO A 76 -15.27 8.39 -5.09
N LEU A 77 -14.03 8.68 -4.70
CA LEU A 77 -13.45 8.32 -3.42
C LEU A 77 -13.29 9.56 -2.54
N THR A 78 -13.53 9.38 -1.25
CA THR A 78 -13.03 10.30 -0.23
C THR A 78 -11.52 10.10 -0.04
N GLN A 79 -10.83 11.06 0.56
CA GLN A 79 -9.38 10.95 0.81
C GLN A 79 -9.03 9.70 1.63
N HIS A 80 -9.76 9.42 2.71
CA HIS A 80 -9.48 8.25 3.55
C HIS A 80 -9.78 6.91 2.84
N GLU A 81 -10.80 6.86 1.97
CA GLU A 81 -11.03 5.67 1.14
C GLU A 81 -9.87 5.45 0.16
N PHE A 82 -9.37 6.52 -0.47
CA PHE A 82 -8.22 6.46 -1.37
C PHE A 82 -6.96 6.01 -0.63
N ASP A 83 -6.65 6.62 0.52
CA ASP A 83 -5.49 6.28 1.36
C ASP A 83 -5.52 4.80 1.77
N ALA A 84 -6.69 4.30 2.18
CA ALA A 84 -6.86 2.90 2.56
C ALA A 84 -6.63 1.94 1.38
N ILE A 85 -7.13 2.28 0.19
CA ILE A 85 -6.91 1.45 -1.01
C ILE A 85 -5.44 1.51 -1.45
N VAL A 86 -4.77 2.67 -1.37
CA VAL A 86 -3.34 2.77 -1.70
C VAL A 86 -2.49 1.97 -0.71
N SER A 87 -2.71 2.11 0.61
CA SER A 87 -2.03 1.32 1.64
C SER A 87 -2.21 -0.18 1.40
N PHE A 88 -3.45 -0.60 1.11
CA PHE A 88 -3.75 -1.96 0.71
C PHE A 88 -2.96 -2.41 -0.52
N THR A 89 -2.98 -1.60 -1.59
CA THR A 89 -2.32 -1.93 -2.86
C THR A 89 -0.79 -1.96 -2.73
N PHE A 90 -0.22 -1.13 -1.86
CA PHE A 90 1.19 -1.16 -1.49
C PHE A 90 1.56 -2.50 -0.84
N ASN A 91 0.72 -2.98 0.09
CA ASN A 91 0.97 -4.22 0.81
C ASN A 91 0.84 -5.49 -0.05
N VAL A 92 -0.17 -5.57 -0.92
CA VAL A 92 -0.48 -6.79 -1.69
C VAL A 92 -0.11 -6.73 -3.17
N GLY A 93 0.24 -5.54 -3.68
CA GLY A 93 0.53 -5.27 -5.08
C GLY A 93 -0.70 -4.96 -5.94
N SER A 94 -0.49 -4.23 -7.04
CA SER A 94 -1.56 -3.77 -7.93
C SER A 94 -2.32 -4.89 -8.64
N GLY A 95 -1.65 -6.00 -8.97
CA GLY A 95 -2.30 -7.16 -9.58
C GLY A 95 -3.37 -7.78 -8.67
N ALA A 96 -3.10 -7.85 -7.37
CA ALA A 96 -4.05 -8.33 -6.39
C ALA A 96 -5.28 -7.40 -6.27
N LEU A 97 -5.10 -6.07 -6.34
CA LEU A 97 -6.23 -5.14 -6.43
C LEU A 97 -7.01 -5.34 -7.74
N ALA A 98 -6.33 -5.47 -8.88
CA ALA A 98 -6.97 -5.58 -10.19
C ALA A 98 -7.92 -6.80 -10.27
N ASP A 99 -7.49 -7.94 -9.72
CA ASP A 99 -8.25 -9.19 -9.71
C ASP A 99 -9.23 -9.30 -8.53
N SER A 100 -9.27 -8.31 -7.64
CA SER A 100 -10.04 -8.37 -6.40
C SER A 100 -11.55 -8.34 -6.62
N THR A 101 -12.28 -9.07 -5.75
CA THR A 101 -13.73 -8.92 -5.62
C THR A 101 -14.09 -7.50 -5.14
N PHE A 102 -13.27 -6.89 -4.29
CA PHE A 102 -13.41 -5.50 -3.85
C PHE A 102 -13.50 -4.54 -5.05
N ARG A 103 -12.49 -4.53 -5.93
CA ARG A 103 -12.47 -3.67 -7.12
C ARG A 103 -13.69 -3.91 -8.01
N ARG A 104 -14.05 -5.18 -8.24
CA ARG A 104 -15.25 -5.51 -9.04
C ARG A 104 -16.50 -4.86 -8.45
N ARG A 105 -16.74 -4.99 -7.15
CA ARG A 105 -17.93 -4.45 -6.47
C ARG A 105 -17.94 -2.92 -6.46
N MET A 106 -16.80 -2.30 -6.13
CA MET A 106 -16.62 -0.84 -6.19
C MET A 106 -17.00 -0.29 -7.58
N ASN A 107 -16.60 -1.00 -8.65
CA ASN A 107 -16.82 -0.54 -10.02
C ASN A 107 -18.21 -0.86 -10.59
N THR A 108 -18.97 -1.77 -9.97
CA THR A 108 -20.36 -2.06 -10.37
C THR A 108 -21.38 -1.18 -9.64
N GLY A 109 -20.93 -0.30 -8.74
CA GLY A 109 -21.80 0.60 -7.99
C GLY A 109 -22.47 -0.06 -6.78
N ASP A 110 -21.88 -1.14 -6.23
CA ASP A 110 -22.29 -1.66 -4.93
C ASP A 110 -22.07 -0.60 -3.82
N ASP A 111 -22.70 -0.81 -2.66
CA ASP A 111 -22.45 0.03 -1.50
C ASP A 111 -20.97 -0.03 -1.08
N LYS A 112 -20.28 1.12 -1.17
CA LYS A 112 -18.85 1.23 -0.85
C LYS A 112 -18.57 0.77 0.58
N GLY A 113 -19.42 1.17 1.53
CA GLY A 113 -19.26 0.80 2.94
C GLY A 113 -19.25 -0.71 3.15
N GLN A 114 -20.15 -1.45 2.48
CA GLN A 114 -20.14 -2.92 2.50
C GLN A 114 -18.91 -3.49 1.80
N CYS A 115 -18.48 -2.92 0.67
CA CYS A 115 -17.27 -3.37 -0.02
C CYS A 115 -16.05 -3.32 0.90
N PHE A 116 -15.81 -2.19 1.57
CA PHE A 116 -14.71 -2.06 2.53
C PHE A 116 -14.88 -3.04 3.70
N LYS A 117 -16.06 -3.08 4.32
CA LYS A 117 -16.30 -3.90 5.52
C LYS A 117 -16.17 -5.40 5.27
N GLU A 118 -16.61 -5.88 4.13
CA GLU A 118 -16.65 -7.32 3.82
C GLU A 118 -15.38 -7.82 3.14
N GLU A 119 -14.73 -6.97 2.32
CA GLU A 119 -13.59 -7.42 1.54
C GLU A 119 -12.26 -7.18 2.25
N PHE A 120 -12.01 -6.00 2.86
CA PHE A 120 -10.70 -5.69 3.47
C PHE A 120 -10.24 -6.71 4.53
N PRO A 121 -11.09 -7.20 5.46
CA PRO A 121 -10.66 -8.20 6.45
C PRO A 121 -10.22 -9.54 5.86
N ARG A 122 -10.56 -9.82 4.59
CA ARG A 122 -10.19 -11.07 3.91
C ARG A 122 -8.74 -11.08 3.44
N TRP A 123 -8.09 -9.91 3.41
CA TRP A 123 -6.73 -9.72 2.91
C TRP A 123 -5.70 -9.83 4.02
N ASN A 124 -5.83 -10.90 4.80
CA ASN A 124 -4.94 -11.20 5.90
C ASN A 124 -4.02 -12.39 5.59
N LYS A 125 -3.98 -12.92 4.37
CA LYS A 125 -3.29 -14.18 4.06
C LYS A 125 -2.01 -13.97 3.29
N GLY A 126 -0.92 -14.52 3.79
CA GLY A 126 0.34 -14.71 3.07
C GLY A 126 0.52 -16.14 2.55
N PRO A 127 1.70 -16.49 2.02
CA PRO A 127 1.98 -17.81 1.45
C PRO A 127 1.71 -19.00 2.38
N ASN A 128 1.76 -18.78 3.70
CA ASN A 128 1.60 -19.80 4.73
C ASN A 128 0.32 -19.62 5.58
N GLY A 129 -0.68 -18.88 5.09
CA GLY A 129 -1.92 -18.60 5.82
C GLY A 129 -1.97 -17.19 6.41
N PRO A 130 -2.83 -16.92 7.41
CA PRO A 130 -3.01 -15.58 7.97
C PRO A 130 -1.70 -14.98 8.51
N LEU A 131 -1.42 -13.72 8.18
CA LEU A 131 -0.26 -12.94 8.60
C LEU A 131 -0.59 -12.17 9.88
N PRO A 132 0.21 -12.30 10.95
CA PRO A 132 0.09 -11.47 12.14
C PRO A 132 0.23 -9.99 11.76
N GLY A 133 -0.69 -9.13 12.23
CA GLY A 133 -0.70 -7.69 11.94
C GLY A 133 -1.70 -7.26 10.86
N LEU A 134 -2.28 -8.20 10.11
CA LEU A 134 -3.38 -7.97 9.17
C LEU A 134 -4.66 -8.63 9.74
N THR A 135 -5.46 -7.92 10.53
CA THR A 135 -6.69 -8.47 11.15
C THR A 135 -7.82 -7.47 11.17
#